data_AF-A0A6H1L0Y4-F1
#
_entry.id   AF-A0A6H1L0Y4-F1
#
_cell.length_a   1.000
_cell.length_b   1.000
_cell.length_c   1.000
_cell.angle_alpha   90.00
_cell.angle_beta   90.00
_cell.angle_gamma   90.00
#
_symmetry.space_group_name_H-M   'P 1'
#
loop_
_entity.id
_entity.type
_entity.pdbx_description
1 polymer ?
#
loop_
_entity_poly.entity_id
_entity_poly.type
_entity_poly.pdbx_seq_one_letter_code
_entity_poly.pdbx_strand_id
1 'polypeptide(L)'
;MSPPPPPPPPLGRGRKRAVHAFDAALDDVELVAARTSLAQGRWTAVRALLAATGDDWDRRGHRVTVLAQEPAALAWARDWQLAEPESADAAVLLACATVQRVLHGKDRPERAREACDAAAALAPVDPTPWLGLLILERSRGSEGDVVRLFDEVRHRYPEHHHAHHLMVARLAERRAEAGQDPLHEVYDFANWAAEQAPADSPLAMLPVVAHAERYRVLAGAGSESTDPAASGHWVGRRARQVMKAAFDWWLEWEREDHPRRHLDLNFLAHAKFCEGRGAEAAALFHRIGPHATPVPWSYPDRDPYQAFRAARDSALGTV
;
A
#
# COMPACT_ATOMS: atom_id res chain seq x y z
N MET A 1 18.36 -0.98 -61.88
CA MET A 1 17.14 -1.19 -61.09
C MET A 1 17.51 -2.07 -59.90
N SER A 2 17.63 -1.49 -58.71
CA SER A 2 18.00 -2.22 -57.49
C SER A 2 16.76 -2.84 -56.83
N PRO A 3 16.85 -4.04 -56.24
CA PRO A 3 15.70 -4.71 -55.63
C PRO A 3 15.27 -4.01 -54.32
N PRO A 4 13.98 -4.06 -53.96
CA PRO A 4 13.47 -3.44 -52.74
C PRO A 4 13.96 -4.18 -51.47
N PRO A 5 14.14 -3.47 -50.35
CA PRO A 5 14.61 -4.07 -49.11
C PRO A 5 13.53 -4.96 -48.45
N PRO A 6 13.93 -5.99 -47.68
CA PRO A 6 13.00 -6.91 -47.03
C PRO A 6 12.22 -6.23 -45.89
N PRO A 7 10.99 -6.70 -45.58
CA PRO A 7 10.18 -6.14 -44.52
C PRO A 7 10.78 -6.41 -43.12
N PRO A 8 10.57 -5.51 -42.15
CA PRO A 8 11.08 -5.67 -40.79
C PRO A 8 10.38 -6.84 -40.07
N PRO A 9 11.08 -7.52 -39.14
CA PRO A 9 10.51 -8.65 -38.41
C PRO A 9 9.38 -8.17 -37.47
N PRO A 10 8.37 -9.03 -37.21
CA PRO A 10 7.26 -8.66 -36.35
C PRO A 10 7.77 -8.45 -34.92
N LEU A 11 7.47 -7.28 -34.36
CA LEU A 11 7.66 -6.95 -32.95
C LEU A 11 6.73 -7.84 -32.11
N GLY A 12 7.19 -9.06 -31.81
CA GLY A 12 6.56 -9.93 -30.83
C GLY A 12 6.69 -9.30 -29.45
N ARG A 13 5.73 -8.44 -29.05
CA ARG A 13 5.51 -8.12 -27.65
C ARG A 13 4.96 -9.37 -26.97
N GLY A 14 5.87 -10.23 -26.53
CA GLY A 14 5.56 -11.31 -25.60
C GLY A 14 5.01 -10.69 -24.33
N ARG A 15 3.68 -10.65 -24.21
CA ARG A 15 3.00 -10.33 -22.96
C ARG A 15 3.22 -11.53 -22.04
N LYS A 16 4.37 -11.59 -21.36
CA LYS A 16 4.58 -12.51 -20.24
C LYS A 16 3.52 -12.15 -19.21
N ARG A 17 2.42 -12.93 -19.17
CA ARG A 17 1.54 -13.00 -18.00
C ARG A 17 2.45 -13.26 -16.80
N ALA A 18 2.41 -12.40 -15.79
CA ALA A 18 3.15 -12.62 -14.56
C ALA A 18 2.74 -13.99 -14.00
N VAL A 19 3.69 -14.91 -13.91
CA VAL A 19 3.46 -16.30 -13.43
C VAL A 19 3.17 -16.31 -11.92
N HIS A 20 3.40 -15.18 -11.23
CA HIS A 20 3.17 -15.00 -9.81
C HIS A 20 2.47 -13.67 -9.56
N ALA A 21 1.18 -13.71 -9.25
CA ALA A 21 0.41 -12.52 -8.92
C ALA A 21 0.38 -12.35 -7.40
N PHE A 22 0.73 -11.16 -6.92
CA PHE A 22 0.47 -10.77 -5.53
C PHE A 22 -1.03 -10.55 -5.35
N ASP A 23 -1.59 -11.08 -4.26
CA ASP A 23 -2.99 -10.83 -3.92
C ASP A 23 -3.10 -9.68 -2.93
N ALA A 24 -3.72 -8.58 -3.37
CA ALA A 24 -3.95 -7.41 -2.54
C ALA A 24 -4.93 -7.67 -1.38
N ALA A 25 -5.71 -8.76 -1.41
CA ALA A 25 -6.57 -9.19 -0.31
C ALA A 25 -5.81 -9.83 0.84
N LEU A 26 -4.50 -10.09 0.67
CA LEU A 26 -3.64 -10.72 1.67
C LEU A 26 -4.27 -12.05 2.14
N ASP A 27 -4.60 -12.16 3.42
CA ASP A 27 -5.23 -13.35 4.03
C ASP A 27 -6.73 -13.17 4.32
N ASP A 28 -7.36 -12.09 3.84
CA ASP A 28 -8.80 -11.85 3.99
C ASP A 28 -9.61 -12.73 3.02
N VAL A 29 -9.93 -13.94 3.47
CA VAL A 29 -10.67 -14.93 2.69
C VAL A 29 -12.08 -14.48 2.31
N GLU A 30 -12.73 -13.65 3.13
CA GLU A 30 -14.06 -13.13 2.86
C GLU A 30 -14.01 -12.09 1.74
N LEU A 31 -12.99 -11.23 1.76
CA LEU A 31 -12.69 -10.28 0.69
C LEU A 31 -12.41 -11.00 -0.63
N VAL A 32 -11.61 -12.08 -0.62
CA VAL A 32 -11.35 -12.90 -1.81
C VAL A 32 -12.67 -13.45 -2.38
N ALA A 33 -13.54 -14.01 -1.53
CA ALA A 33 -14.83 -14.57 -1.96
C ALA A 33 -15.79 -13.49 -2.51
N ALA A 34 -15.87 -12.32 -1.87
CA ALA A 34 -16.68 -11.21 -2.34
C ALA A 34 -16.17 -10.67 -3.68
N ARG A 35 -14.85 -10.56 -3.86
CA ARG A 35 -14.20 -10.15 -5.11
C ARG A 35 -14.49 -11.12 -6.25
N THR A 36 -14.41 -12.43 -6.01
CA THR A 36 -14.83 -13.46 -6.98
C THR A 36 -16.31 -13.31 -7.37
N SER A 37 -17.18 -13.02 -6.39
CA SER A 37 -18.60 -12.80 -6.65
C SER A 37 -18.86 -11.53 -7.45
N LEU A 38 -18.14 -10.45 -7.15
CA LEU A 38 -18.18 -9.17 -7.87
C LEU A 38 -17.78 -9.35 -9.34
N ALA A 39 -16.73 -10.14 -9.61
CA ALA A 39 -16.31 -10.47 -10.98
C ALA A 39 -17.40 -11.19 -11.79
N GLN A 40 -18.35 -11.84 -11.11
CA GLN A 40 -19.51 -12.51 -11.71
C GLN A 40 -20.79 -11.65 -11.72
N GLY A 41 -20.68 -10.35 -11.35
CA GLY A 41 -21.80 -9.42 -11.31
C GLY A 41 -22.71 -9.52 -10.09
N ARG A 42 -22.28 -10.25 -9.05
CA ARG A 42 -23.03 -10.43 -7.81
C ARG A 42 -22.56 -9.43 -6.75
N TRP A 43 -22.88 -8.15 -6.94
CA TRP A 43 -22.50 -7.09 -5.99
C TRP A 43 -23.16 -7.23 -4.61
N THR A 44 -24.24 -8.02 -4.48
CA THR A 44 -24.88 -8.31 -3.18
C THR A 44 -23.95 -9.00 -2.18
N ALA A 45 -22.97 -9.78 -2.65
CA ALA A 45 -21.94 -10.36 -1.80
C ALA A 45 -20.99 -9.29 -1.22
N VAL A 46 -20.66 -8.27 -2.02
CA VAL A 46 -19.87 -7.12 -1.55
C VAL A 46 -20.67 -6.30 -0.54
N ARG A 47 -21.96 -6.07 -0.81
CA ARG A 47 -22.86 -5.43 0.14
C ARG A 47 -22.89 -6.16 1.49
N ALA A 48 -23.05 -7.48 1.49
CA ALA A 48 -23.06 -8.27 2.72
C ALA A 48 -21.71 -8.17 3.47
N LEU A 49 -20.59 -8.21 2.73
CA LEU A 49 -19.25 -8.06 3.31
C LEU A 49 -19.07 -6.70 3.99
N LEU A 50 -19.42 -5.60 3.30
CA LEU A 50 -19.24 -4.25 3.83
C LEU A 50 -20.16 -3.98 5.03
N ALA A 51 -21.41 -4.46 4.99
CA ALA A 51 -22.32 -4.41 6.12
C ALA A 51 -21.79 -5.18 7.35
N ALA A 52 -21.21 -6.36 7.15
CA ALA A 52 -20.61 -7.15 8.23
C ALA A 52 -19.30 -6.54 8.76
N THR A 53 -18.58 -5.78 7.93
CA THR A 53 -17.36 -5.06 8.33
C THR A 53 -17.67 -3.92 9.30
N GLY A 54 -18.81 -3.23 9.09
CA GLY A 54 -19.23 -2.11 9.92
C GLY A 54 -18.16 -1.03 10.01
N ASP A 55 -17.87 -0.61 11.24
CA ASP A 55 -16.99 0.51 11.57
C ASP A 55 -15.54 0.08 11.89
N ASP A 56 -15.14 -1.15 11.54
CA ASP A 56 -13.71 -1.53 11.52
C ASP A 56 -13.04 -0.76 10.36
N TRP A 57 -12.63 0.48 10.63
CA TRP A 57 -12.26 1.45 9.60
C TRP A 57 -11.02 1.03 8.79
N ASP A 58 -10.02 0.40 9.42
CA ASP A 58 -8.87 -0.12 8.68
C ASP A 58 -9.28 -1.30 7.79
N ARG A 59 -10.16 -2.19 8.26
CA ARG A 59 -10.64 -3.33 7.44
C ARG A 59 -11.55 -2.86 6.33
N ARG A 60 -12.45 -1.92 6.61
CA ARG A 60 -13.33 -1.29 5.64
C ARG A 60 -12.53 -0.59 4.55
N GLY A 61 -11.59 0.27 4.93
CA GLY A 61 -10.70 0.96 4.00
C GLY A 61 -9.88 -0.02 3.16
N HIS A 62 -9.36 -1.09 3.76
CA HIS A 62 -8.66 -2.16 3.03
C HIS A 62 -9.57 -2.88 2.03
N ARG A 63 -10.72 -3.40 2.48
CA ARG A 63 -11.68 -4.13 1.64
C ARG A 63 -12.17 -3.28 0.47
N VAL A 64 -12.60 -2.05 0.70
CA VAL A 64 -13.05 -1.14 -0.35
C VAL A 64 -11.93 -0.86 -1.35
N THR A 65 -10.72 -0.52 -0.89
CA THR A 65 -9.62 -0.17 -1.80
C THR A 65 -9.10 -1.35 -2.61
N VAL A 66 -9.21 -2.58 -2.10
CA VAL A 66 -8.91 -3.81 -2.85
C VAL A 66 -10.02 -4.11 -3.85
N LEU A 67 -11.29 -4.08 -3.45
CA LEU A 67 -12.42 -4.30 -4.36
C LEU A 67 -12.43 -3.28 -5.52
N ALA A 68 -12.10 -2.02 -5.23
CA ALA A 68 -12.03 -0.95 -6.22
C ALA A 68 -10.99 -1.20 -7.34
N GLN A 69 -10.00 -2.06 -7.13
CA GLN A 69 -9.00 -2.41 -8.14
C GLN A 69 -9.55 -3.37 -9.20
N GLU A 70 -10.67 -4.05 -8.93
CA GLU A 70 -11.26 -4.97 -9.88
C GLU A 70 -11.77 -4.24 -11.13
N PRO A 71 -11.50 -4.77 -12.35
CA PRO A 71 -11.94 -4.13 -13.58
C PRO A 71 -13.45 -3.86 -13.66
N ALA A 72 -14.25 -4.74 -13.03
CA ALA A 72 -15.70 -4.66 -13.03
C ALA A 72 -16.28 -3.81 -11.89
N ALA A 73 -15.46 -3.37 -10.91
CA ALA A 73 -15.93 -2.70 -9.70
C ALA A 73 -16.74 -1.44 -10.00
N LEU A 74 -16.26 -0.59 -10.91
CA LEU A 74 -16.98 0.64 -11.27
C LEU A 74 -18.37 0.36 -11.84
N ALA A 75 -18.50 -0.63 -12.72
CA ALA A 75 -19.77 -0.94 -13.38
C ALA A 75 -20.78 -1.46 -12.36
N TRP A 76 -20.37 -2.43 -11.54
CA TRP A 76 -21.25 -3.02 -10.55
C TRP A 76 -21.56 -2.10 -9.37
N ALA A 77 -20.64 -1.21 -8.99
CA ALA A 77 -20.92 -0.17 -8.00
C ALA A 77 -21.95 0.84 -8.52
N ARG A 78 -21.95 1.17 -9.82
CA ARG A 78 -23.01 2.00 -10.43
C ARG A 78 -24.36 1.30 -10.42
N ASP A 79 -24.40 0.03 -10.80
CA ASP A 79 -25.65 -0.74 -10.79
C ASP A 79 -26.20 -0.89 -9.37
N TRP A 80 -25.33 -1.11 -8.39
CA TRP A 80 -25.72 -1.08 -6.97
C TRP A 80 -26.26 0.29 -6.56
N GLN A 81 -25.57 1.39 -6.86
CA GLN A 81 -26.05 2.74 -6.54
C GLN A 81 -27.41 3.04 -7.20
N LEU A 82 -27.65 2.55 -8.42
CA LEU A 82 -28.95 2.72 -9.08
C LEU A 82 -30.06 1.93 -8.39
N ALA A 83 -29.76 0.72 -7.91
CA ALA A 83 -30.69 -0.12 -7.17
C ALA A 83 -30.95 0.43 -5.75
N GLU A 84 -29.93 1.02 -5.11
CA GLU A 84 -29.97 1.54 -3.74
C GLU A 84 -29.34 2.95 -3.68
N PRO A 85 -30.07 4.01 -4.08
CA PRO A 85 -29.52 5.38 -4.21
C PRO A 85 -28.99 6.00 -2.92
N GLU A 86 -29.52 5.58 -1.76
CA GLU A 86 -29.10 6.06 -0.45
C GLU A 86 -28.01 5.18 0.19
N SER A 87 -27.49 4.18 -0.54
CA SER A 87 -26.45 3.29 -0.03
C SER A 87 -25.10 4.00 0.02
N ALA A 88 -24.65 4.32 1.23
CA ALA A 88 -23.30 4.82 1.50
C ALA A 88 -22.21 3.87 0.99
N ASP A 89 -22.37 2.56 1.21
CA ASP A 89 -21.38 1.56 0.79
C ASP A 89 -21.21 1.51 -0.73
N ALA A 90 -22.32 1.61 -1.47
CA ALA A 90 -22.29 1.68 -2.94
C ALA A 90 -21.55 2.93 -3.41
N ALA A 91 -21.82 4.07 -2.78
CA ALA A 91 -21.22 5.36 -3.14
C ALA A 91 -19.71 5.37 -2.87
N VAL A 92 -19.30 4.83 -1.71
CA VAL A 92 -17.89 4.70 -1.31
C VAL A 92 -17.13 3.79 -2.28
N LEU A 93 -17.67 2.61 -2.61
CA LEU A 93 -17.04 1.71 -3.58
C LEU A 93 -16.95 2.35 -4.97
N LEU A 94 -18.00 3.04 -5.42
CA LEU A 94 -18.02 3.75 -6.69
C LEU A 94 -16.95 4.86 -6.74
N ALA A 95 -16.81 5.62 -5.66
CA ALA A 95 -15.80 6.67 -5.52
C ALA A 95 -14.38 6.08 -5.62
N CYS A 96 -14.07 5.06 -4.82
CA CYS A 96 -12.76 4.41 -4.86
C CYS A 96 -12.48 3.73 -6.21
N ALA A 97 -13.46 3.11 -6.85
CA ALA A 97 -13.30 2.54 -8.19
C ALA A 97 -13.04 3.65 -9.25
N THR A 98 -13.64 4.83 -9.07
CA THR A 98 -13.37 5.99 -9.92
C THR A 98 -11.94 6.52 -9.72
N VAL A 99 -11.46 6.59 -8.46
CA VAL A 99 -10.06 6.90 -8.15
C VAL A 99 -9.11 5.93 -8.86
N GLN A 100 -9.38 4.62 -8.78
CA GLN A 100 -8.56 3.61 -9.46
C GLN A 100 -8.55 3.80 -10.98
N ARG A 101 -9.67 4.20 -11.60
CA ARG A 101 -9.67 4.53 -13.03
C ARG A 101 -8.81 5.73 -13.38
N VAL A 102 -8.82 6.78 -12.55
CA VAL A 102 -7.96 7.96 -12.76
C VAL A 102 -6.48 7.57 -12.63
N LEU A 103 -6.12 6.79 -11.62
CA LEU A 103 -4.74 6.31 -11.43
C LEU A 103 -4.24 5.45 -12.60
N HIS A 104 -5.13 4.70 -13.26
CA HIS A 104 -4.83 3.96 -14.49
C HIS A 104 -4.86 4.82 -15.76
N GLY A 105 -5.05 6.14 -15.67
CA GLY A 105 -5.13 7.04 -16.82
C GLY A 105 -6.39 6.87 -17.68
N LYS A 106 -7.46 6.30 -17.11
CA LYS A 106 -8.70 5.96 -17.81
C LYS A 106 -9.87 6.90 -17.48
N ASP A 107 -9.64 7.94 -16.68
CA ASP A 107 -10.63 8.95 -16.34
C ASP A 107 -9.98 10.26 -15.85
N ARG A 108 -10.78 11.28 -15.58
CA ARG A 108 -10.35 12.60 -15.12
C ARG A 108 -10.39 12.73 -13.59
N PRO A 109 -9.39 13.36 -12.95
CA PRO A 109 -9.35 13.55 -11.50
C PRO A 109 -10.59 14.22 -10.92
N GLU A 110 -11.17 15.19 -11.63
CA GLU A 110 -12.39 15.89 -11.23
C GLU A 110 -13.55 14.93 -10.90
N ARG A 111 -13.74 13.88 -11.70
CA ARG A 111 -14.81 12.89 -11.46
C ARG A 111 -14.58 12.06 -10.21
N ALA A 112 -13.33 11.74 -9.91
CA ALA A 112 -13.00 11.00 -8.69
C ALA A 112 -13.20 11.88 -7.46
N ARG A 113 -12.85 13.17 -7.54
CA ARG A 113 -13.10 14.14 -6.47
C ARG A 113 -14.58 14.29 -6.19
N GLU A 114 -15.39 14.57 -7.22
CA GLU A 114 -16.85 14.67 -7.11
C GLU A 114 -17.48 13.40 -6.51
N ALA A 115 -17.04 12.22 -6.94
CA ALA A 115 -17.56 10.96 -6.41
C ALA A 115 -17.17 10.74 -4.94
N CYS A 116 -15.93 11.05 -4.55
CA CYS A 116 -15.51 10.97 -3.16
C CYS A 116 -16.23 12.00 -2.27
N ASP A 117 -16.44 13.24 -2.75
CA ASP A 117 -17.16 14.27 -2.00
C ASP A 117 -18.64 13.88 -1.81
N ALA A 118 -19.27 13.28 -2.82
CA ALA A 118 -20.63 12.73 -2.71
C ALA A 118 -20.69 11.56 -1.71
N ALA A 119 -19.72 10.65 -1.75
CA ALA A 119 -19.64 9.54 -0.79
C ALA A 119 -19.39 10.04 0.65
N ALA A 120 -18.54 11.05 0.82
CA ALA A 120 -18.27 11.72 2.09
C ALA A 120 -19.52 12.40 2.67
N ALA A 121 -20.36 13.00 1.81
CA ALA A 121 -21.62 13.60 2.23
C ALA A 121 -22.64 12.55 2.74
N LEU A 122 -22.66 11.35 2.14
CA LEU A 122 -23.54 10.25 2.57
C LEU A 122 -23.01 9.53 3.82
N ALA A 123 -21.69 9.46 4.00
CA ALA A 123 -21.04 8.75 5.09
C ALA A 123 -20.03 9.64 5.82
N PRO A 124 -20.48 10.69 6.53
CA PRO A 124 -19.58 11.70 7.08
C PRO A 124 -18.64 11.19 8.18
N VAL A 125 -18.91 10.03 8.77
CA VAL A 125 -18.08 9.38 9.80
C VAL A 125 -17.09 8.37 9.24
N ASP A 126 -17.32 7.86 8.04
CA ASP A 126 -16.47 6.85 7.40
C ASP A 126 -15.21 7.52 6.82
N PRO A 127 -13.97 7.19 7.24
CA PRO A 127 -12.78 7.81 6.69
C PRO A 127 -12.48 7.43 5.22
N THR A 128 -13.14 6.39 4.68
CA THR A 128 -12.79 5.79 3.38
C THR A 128 -12.89 6.73 2.17
N PRO A 129 -13.90 7.63 2.05
CA PRO A 129 -13.92 8.63 0.97
C PRO A 129 -12.69 9.54 0.97
N TRP A 130 -12.27 10.01 2.15
CA TRP A 130 -11.07 10.83 2.31
C TRP A 130 -9.79 10.03 2.07
N LEU A 131 -9.75 8.75 2.45
CA LEU A 131 -8.67 7.84 2.06
C LEU A 131 -8.58 7.71 0.53
N GLY A 132 -9.72 7.60 -0.18
CA GLY A 132 -9.77 7.58 -1.64
C GLY A 132 -9.20 8.86 -2.27
N LEU A 133 -9.57 10.02 -1.74
CA LEU A 133 -8.99 11.31 -2.14
C LEU A 133 -7.50 11.38 -1.83
N LEU A 134 -7.06 10.92 -0.66
CA LEU A 134 -5.65 10.92 -0.26
C LEU A 134 -4.82 10.05 -1.21
N ILE A 135 -5.34 8.88 -1.60
CA ILE A 135 -4.72 8.00 -2.60
C ILE A 135 -4.58 8.72 -3.96
N LEU A 136 -5.61 9.45 -4.39
CA LEU A 136 -5.59 10.22 -5.64
C LEU A 136 -4.58 11.37 -5.59
N GLU A 137 -4.58 12.16 -4.52
CA GLU A 137 -3.80 13.39 -4.40
C GLU A 137 -2.35 13.13 -4.00
N ARG A 138 -2.00 11.99 -3.39
CA ARG A 138 -0.61 11.68 -3.01
C ARG A 138 0.39 11.91 -4.14
N SER A 139 0.02 11.55 -5.39
CA SER A 139 0.90 11.71 -6.57
C SER A 139 0.56 12.92 -7.45
N ARG A 140 -0.52 13.65 -7.18
CA ARG A 140 -1.08 14.66 -8.10
C ARG A 140 -1.38 16.00 -7.45
N GLY A 141 -1.68 16.00 -6.16
CA GLY A 141 -2.13 17.16 -5.41
C GLY A 141 -0.99 18.00 -4.88
N SER A 142 -1.36 19.19 -4.41
CA SER A 142 -0.43 20.03 -3.66
C SER A 142 -0.12 19.41 -2.30
N GLU A 143 0.95 19.89 -1.65
CA GLU A 143 1.26 19.49 -0.28
C GLU A 143 0.11 19.81 0.68
N GLY A 144 -0.50 21.00 0.55
CA GLY A 144 -1.63 21.42 1.39
C GLY A 144 -2.85 20.52 1.22
N ASP A 145 -3.13 20.04 0.00
CA ASP A 145 -4.23 19.11 -0.24
C ASP A 145 -4.01 17.77 0.46
N VAL A 146 -2.80 17.22 0.36
CA VAL A 146 -2.46 15.93 0.97
C VAL A 146 -2.57 16.01 2.50
N VAL A 147 -2.02 17.07 3.11
CA VAL A 147 -2.11 17.28 4.57
C VAL A 147 -3.56 17.42 5.01
N ARG A 148 -4.35 18.26 4.33
CA ARG A 148 -5.78 18.45 4.65
C ARG A 148 -6.56 17.14 4.58
N LEU A 149 -6.34 16.34 3.54
CA LEU A 149 -7.04 15.05 3.36
C LEU A 149 -6.61 14.02 4.40
N PHE A 150 -5.33 14.00 4.76
CA PHE A 150 -4.82 13.17 5.85
C PHE A 150 -5.44 13.56 7.20
N ASP A 151 -5.57 14.86 7.48
CA ASP A 151 -6.23 15.36 8.69
C ASP A 151 -7.71 14.97 8.74
N GLU A 152 -8.43 15.00 7.61
CA GLU A 152 -9.82 14.53 7.55
C GLU A 152 -9.95 13.03 7.86
N VAL A 153 -9.00 12.20 7.39
CA VAL A 153 -8.97 10.78 7.77
C VAL A 153 -8.70 10.63 9.27
N ARG A 154 -7.69 11.33 9.79
CA ARG A 154 -7.33 11.27 11.22
C ARG A 154 -8.38 11.81 12.15
N HIS A 155 -9.15 12.80 11.72
CA HIS A 155 -10.26 13.33 12.50
C HIS A 155 -11.31 12.25 12.80
N ARG A 156 -11.50 11.31 11.87
CA ARG A 156 -12.45 10.20 11.99
C ARG A 156 -11.84 8.98 12.66
N TYR A 157 -10.60 8.66 12.26
CA TYR A 157 -9.87 7.52 12.79
C TYR A 157 -8.38 7.88 12.91
N PRO A 158 -7.93 8.35 14.09
CA PRO A 158 -6.58 8.89 14.31
C PRO A 158 -5.44 7.93 13.96
N GLU A 159 -5.70 6.62 14.00
CA GLU A 159 -4.70 5.57 13.80
C GLU A 159 -4.74 4.94 12.41
N HIS A 160 -5.53 5.48 11.47
CA HIS A 160 -5.78 4.83 10.18
C HIS A 160 -4.46 4.45 9.47
N HIS A 161 -4.19 3.14 9.41
CA HIS A 161 -2.91 2.58 8.99
C HIS A 161 -2.54 2.98 7.57
N HIS A 162 -3.47 2.76 6.63
CA HIS A 162 -3.23 3.06 5.22
C HIS A 162 -2.93 4.55 4.99
N ALA A 163 -3.64 5.45 5.67
CA ALA A 163 -3.43 6.89 5.53
C ALA A 163 -2.05 7.32 6.04
N HIS A 164 -1.58 6.77 7.16
CA HIS A 164 -0.24 7.05 7.67
C HIS A 164 0.86 6.57 6.71
N HIS A 165 0.71 5.37 6.12
CA HIS A 165 1.65 4.89 5.10
C HIS A 165 1.70 5.83 3.88
N LEU A 166 0.55 6.32 3.41
CA LEU A 166 0.49 7.27 2.28
C LEU A 166 1.19 8.60 2.63
N MET A 167 1.01 9.09 3.87
CA MET A 167 1.65 10.31 4.33
C MET A 167 3.17 10.14 4.48
N VAL A 168 3.64 9.00 5.03
CA VAL A 168 5.07 8.65 5.08
C VAL A 168 5.67 8.64 3.67
N ALA A 169 5.02 7.96 2.72
CA ALA A 169 5.51 7.90 1.34
C ALA A 169 5.56 9.29 0.68
N ARG A 170 4.57 10.16 0.93
CA ARG A 170 4.57 11.54 0.41
C ARG A 170 5.68 12.38 1.03
N LEU A 171 5.83 12.36 2.34
CA LEU A 171 6.89 13.09 3.04
C LEU A 171 8.27 12.59 2.58
N ALA A 172 8.43 11.28 2.38
CA ALA A 172 9.67 10.71 1.92
C ALA A 172 10.13 11.23 0.55
N GLU A 173 9.21 11.66 -0.32
CA GLU A 173 9.54 12.23 -1.64
C GLU A 173 10.14 13.64 -1.56
N ARG A 174 10.02 14.31 -0.40
CA ARG A 174 10.50 15.68 -0.23
C ARG A 174 12.03 15.72 -0.20
N ARG A 175 12.59 16.77 -0.81
CA ARG A 175 14.03 17.06 -0.82
C ARG A 175 14.90 15.89 -1.28
N ALA A 176 14.41 15.08 -2.23
CA ALA A 176 15.16 13.93 -2.76
C ALA A 176 16.55 14.34 -3.29
N GLU A 177 16.62 15.47 -4.02
CA GLU A 177 17.86 16.02 -4.59
C GLU A 177 18.87 16.51 -3.55
N ALA A 178 18.45 16.71 -2.29
CA ALA A 178 19.36 17.11 -1.21
C ALA A 178 20.16 15.91 -0.65
N GLY A 179 19.86 14.68 -1.08
CA GLY A 179 20.53 13.47 -0.64
C GLY A 179 20.13 13.04 0.78
N GLN A 180 21.01 12.28 1.44
CA GLN A 180 20.76 11.82 2.80
C GLN A 180 20.63 12.97 3.79
N ASP A 181 19.57 12.93 4.60
CA ASP A 181 19.37 13.83 5.73
C ASP A 181 18.87 13.02 6.95
N PRO A 182 19.73 12.80 7.97
CA PRO A 182 19.36 12.07 9.19
C PRO A 182 18.24 12.74 10.02
N LEU A 183 18.00 14.04 9.78
CA LEU A 183 16.98 14.86 10.44
C LEU A 183 15.78 15.11 9.52
N HIS A 184 15.63 14.31 8.46
CA HIS A 184 14.50 14.52 7.58
C HIS A 184 13.16 14.33 8.31
N GLU A 185 12.24 15.26 8.05
CA GLU A 185 10.92 15.35 8.69
C GLU A 185 10.07 14.07 8.63
N VAL A 186 10.28 13.21 7.63
CA VAL A 186 9.56 11.93 7.53
C VAL A 186 9.85 11.02 8.73
N TYR A 187 11.08 11.06 9.26
CA TYR A 187 11.44 10.26 10.42
C TYR A 187 10.80 10.81 11.69
N ASP A 188 10.68 12.12 11.80
CA ASP A 188 10.06 12.77 12.95
C ASP A 188 8.54 12.57 12.92
N PHE A 189 7.91 12.66 11.75
CA PHE A 189 6.50 12.30 11.55
C PHE A 189 6.22 10.84 11.91
N ALA A 190 7.04 9.90 11.42
CA ALA A 190 6.85 8.48 11.68
C ALA A 190 7.02 8.12 13.16
N ASN A 191 8.03 8.70 13.82
CA ASN A 191 8.24 8.52 15.26
C ASN A 191 7.08 9.13 16.06
N TRP A 192 6.69 10.37 15.75
CA TRP A 192 5.57 11.01 16.41
C TRP A 192 4.27 10.21 16.25
N ALA A 193 3.96 9.73 15.05
CA ALA A 193 2.76 8.92 14.81
C ALA A 193 2.78 7.61 15.62
N ALA A 194 3.92 6.93 15.70
CA ALA A 194 4.08 5.74 16.52
C ALA A 194 3.96 6.04 18.03
N GLU A 195 4.51 7.16 18.50
CA GLU A 195 4.47 7.58 19.91
C GLU A 195 3.08 8.02 20.38
N GLN A 196 2.26 8.59 19.47
CA GLN A 196 0.89 9.00 19.79
C GLN A 196 -0.11 7.84 19.79
N ALA A 197 0.23 6.73 19.13
CA ALA A 197 -0.65 5.58 19.02
C ALA A 197 -0.64 4.73 20.32
N PRO A 198 -1.74 4.02 20.65
CA PRO A 198 -1.75 2.95 21.63
C PRO A 198 -0.64 1.92 21.38
N ALA A 199 -0.21 1.27 22.46
CA ALA A 199 0.92 0.34 22.41
C ALA A 199 0.71 -0.87 21.49
N ASP A 200 -0.54 -1.30 21.25
CA ASP A 200 -0.88 -2.42 20.36
C ASP A 200 -1.15 -2.00 18.91
N SER A 201 -0.98 -0.71 18.59
CA SER A 201 -1.23 -0.16 17.26
C SER A 201 -0.17 -0.56 16.23
N PRO A 202 -0.56 -0.96 15.01
CA PRO A 202 0.39 -1.27 13.94
C PRO A 202 1.19 -0.04 13.47
N LEU A 203 0.83 1.18 13.90
CA LEU A 203 1.61 2.38 13.60
C LEU A 203 3.03 2.35 14.21
N ALA A 204 3.30 1.46 15.17
CA ALA A 204 4.66 1.18 15.65
C ALA A 204 5.65 0.79 14.52
N MET A 205 5.12 0.33 13.38
CA MET A 205 5.92 -0.03 12.20
C MET A 205 6.26 1.15 11.29
N LEU A 206 5.63 2.32 11.45
CA LEU A 206 5.85 3.48 10.57
C LEU A 206 7.32 3.94 10.50
N PRO A 207 8.11 3.96 11.59
CA PRO A 207 9.52 4.31 11.50
C PRO A 207 10.31 3.39 10.54
N VAL A 208 9.94 2.11 10.46
CA VAL A 208 10.56 1.15 9.51
C VAL A 208 10.19 1.51 8.08
N VAL A 209 8.90 1.81 7.86
CA VAL A 209 8.36 2.23 6.56
C VAL A 209 9.02 3.53 6.10
N ALA A 210 9.23 4.50 6.99
CA ALA A 210 9.90 5.76 6.69
C ALA A 210 11.34 5.55 6.20
N HIS A 211 12.11 4.66 6.84
CA HIS A 211 13.44 4.29 6.36
C HIS A 211 13.42 3.63 4.98
N ALA A 212 12.49 2.71 4.74
CA ALA A 212 12.37 2.03 3.45
C ALA A 212 11.90 2.97 2.32
N GLU A 213 10.93 3.85 2.59
CA GLU A 213 10.45 4.86 1.65
C GLU A 213 11.54 5.91 1.35
N ARG A 214 12.33 6.29 2.35
CA ARG A 214 13.48 7.17 2.13
C ARG A 214 14.55 6.53 1.28
N TYR A 215 14.87 5.28 1.57
CA TYR A 215 15.77 4.52 0.72
C TYR A 215 15.28 4.49 -0.74
N ARG A 216 14.00 4.15 -0.98
CA ARG A 216 13.40 4.14 -2.32
C ARG A 216 13.62 5.47 -3.05
N VAL A 217 13.33 6.59 -2.38
CA VAL A 217 13.42 7.92 -2.98
C VAL A 217 14.86 8.29 -3.30
N LEU A 218 15.79 8.09 -2.36
CA LEU A 218 17.19 8.46 -2.56
C LEU A 218 17.90 7.58 -3.60
N ALA A 219 17.59 6.28 -3.63
CA ALA A 219 18.11 5.36 -4.63
C ALA A 219 17.54 5.66 -6.02
N GLY A 220 16.24 6.01 -6.12
CA GLY A 220 15.62 6.46 -7.36
C GLY A 220 16.20 7.78 -7.89
N ALA A 221 16.63 8.67 -7.00
CA ALA A 221 17.34 9.91 -7.34
C ALA A 221 18.84 9.69 -7.65
N GLY A 222 19.36 8.46 -7.55
CA GLY A 222 20.77 8.16 -7.77
C GLY A 222 21.72 8.65 -6.66
N SER A 223 21.18 9.10 -5.52
CA SER A 223 21.97 9.51 -4.35
C SER A 223 22.38 8.32 -3.47
N GLU A 224 21.77 7.15 -3.69
CA GLU A 224 22.05 5.91 -2.96
C GLU A 224 22.24 4.72 -3.90
N SER A 225 22.85 3.66 -3.37
CA SER A 225 22.95 2.38 -4.08
C SER A 225 21.55 1.82 -4.41
N THR A 226 21.40 1.31 -5.63
CA THR A 226 20.19 0.60 -6.06
C THR A 226 20.07 -0.80 -5.45
N ASP A 227 21.12 -1.28 -4.78
CA ASP A 227 21.07 -2.48 -3.93
C ASP A 227 20.72 -2.08 -2.47
N PRO A 228 19.55 -2.50 -1.95
CA PRO A 228 19.13 -2.16 -0.59
C PRO A 228 20.12 -2.59 0.49
N ALA A 229 20.77 -3.75 0.33
CA ALA A 229 21.74 -4.24 1.32
C ALA A 229 23.04 -3.44 1.30
N ALA A 230 23.45 -2.95 0.13
CA ALA A 230 24.68 -2.16 -0.03
C ALA A 230 24.50 -0.66 0.26
N SER A 231 23.26 -0.14 0.28
CA SER A 231 22.99 1.29 0.50
C SER A 231 23.22 1.79 1.93
N GLY A 232 23.41 0.89 2.90
CA GLY A 232 23.74 1.28 4.28
C GLY A 232 22.62 2.01 5.05
N HIS A 233 21.40 2.12 4.50
CA HIS A 233 20.27 2.82 5.14
C HIS A 233 19.83 2.25 6.50
N TRP A 234 20.31 1.04 6.86
CA TRP A 234 20.08 0.38 8.15
C TRP A 234 21.28 0.39 9.12
N VAL A 235 22.43 0.99 8.76
CA VAL A 235 23.67 0.90 9.57
C VAL A 235 23.73 1.92 10.72
N GLY A 236 23.12 3.10 10.53
CA GLY A 236 23.17 4.23 11.46
C GLY A 236 22.57 3.94 12.85
N ARG A 237 22.99 4.69 13.87
CA ARG A 237 22.46 4.53 15.25
C ARG A 237 20.92 4.63 15.31
N ARG A 238 20.34 5.62 14.63
CA ARG A 238 18.88 5.81 14.55
C ARG A 238 18.19 4.60 13.93
N ALA A 239 18.70 4.12 12.79
CA ALA A 239 18.14 2.96 12.09
C ALA A 239 18.18 1.69 12.96
N ARG A 240 19.28 1.45 13.69
CA ARG A 240 19.38 0.33 14.64
C ARG A 240 18.41 0.44 15.81
N GLN A 241 18.19 1.65 16.34
CA GLN A 241 17.21 1.86 17.41
C GLN A 241 15.78 1.63 16.93
N VAL A 242 15.42 2.20 15.77
CA VAL A 242 14.15 1.95 15.08
C VAL A 242 13.96 0.46 14.88
N MET A 243 15.00 -0.23 14.42
CA MET A 243 14.89 -1.64 14.08
C MET A 243 14.79 -2.56 15.28
N LYS A 244 15.45 -2.23 16.38
CA LYS A 244 15.25 -2.90 17.66
C LYS A 244 13.81 -2.69 18.16
N ALA A 245 13.35 -1.44 18.23
CA ALA A 245 12.02 -1.11 18.75
C ALA A 245 10.89 -1.80 17.97
N ALA A 246 10.93 -1.76 16.64
CA ALA A 246 9.93 -2.39 15.79
C ALA A 246 9.94 -3.93 15.89
N PHE A 247 11.12 -4.54 16.03
CA PHE A 247 11.22 -5.99 16.19
C PHE A 247 10.75 -6.46 17.58
N ASP A 248 11.11 -5.73 18.64
CA ASP A 248 10.62 -6.00 20.00
C ASP A 248 9.09 -5.85 20.07
N TRP A 249 8.55 -4.78 19.48
CA TRP A 249 7.11 -4.60 19.35
C TRP A 249 6.45 -5.76 18.61
N TRP A 250 7.02 -6.19 17.47
CA TRP A 250 6.50 -7.33 16.72
C TRP A 250 6.50 -8.63 17.53
N LEU A 251 7.52 -8.87 18.36
CA LEU A 251 7.58 -10.06 19.24
C LEU A 251 6.49 -10.04 20.32
N GLU A 252 6.14 -8.87 20.82
CA GLU A 252 5.10 -8.67 21.83
C GLU A 252 3.69 -8.57 21.22
N TRP A 253 3.59 -8.38 19.91
CA TRP A 253 2.32 -8.16 19.23
C TRP A 253 1.54 -9.47 19.02
N GLU A 254 0.58 -9.71 19.92
CA GLU A 254 -0.31 -10.88 19.88
C GLU A 254 -1.48 -10.72 18.88
N ARG A 255 -1.74 -9.51 18.40
CA ARG A 255 -2.90 -9.19 17.55
C ARG A 255 -2.66 -9.52 16.09
N GLU A 256 -2.93 -10.75 15.68
CA GLU A 256 -2.87 -11.16 14.28
C GLU A 256 -4.11 -10.74 13.45
N ASP A 257 -4.98 -9.87 13.96
CA ASP A 257 -6.27 -9.57 13.31
C ASP A 257 -6.24 -8.34 12.38
N HIS A 258 -5.22 -7.48 12.47
CA HIS A 258 -5.15 -6.28 11.64
C HIS A 258 -5.13 -6.61 10.13
N PRO A 259 -6.00 -6.00 9.30
CA PRO A 259 -6.20 -6.36 7.89
C PRO A 259 -4.99 -6.13 6.99
N ARG A 260 -4.03 -5.29 7.43
CA ARG A 260 -2.84 -4.93 6.65
C ARG A 260 -1.54 -5.50 7.23
N ARG A 261 -1.61 -6.41 8.21
CA ARG A 261 -0.42 -6.91 8.93
C ARG A 261 0.66 -7.51 8.03
N HIS A 262 0.28 -8.17 6.94
CA HIS A 262 1.24 -8.74 6.00
C HIS A 262 2.06 -7.66 5.27
N LEU A 263 1.55 -6.45 5.09
CA LEU A 263 2.35 -5.34 4.56
C LEU A 263 3.50 -5.01 5.53
N ASP A 264 3.18 -4.87 6.81
CA ASP A 264 4.16 -4.53 7.84
C ASP A 264 5.20 -5.65 8.03
N LEU A 265 4.77 -6.91 7.99
CA LEU A 265 5.67 -8.05 8.00
C LEU A 265 6.64 -8.03 6.81
N ASN A 266 6.17 -7.69 5.61
CA ASN A 266 7.03 -7.57 4.43
C ASN A 266 8.03 -6.41 4.58
N PHE A 267 7.64 -5.27 5.16
CA PHE A 267 8.57 -4.18 5.49
C PHE A 267 9.63 -4.59 6.52
N LEU A 268 9.21 -5.25 7.60
CA LEU A 268 10.12 -5.70 8.65
C LEU A 268 11.08 -6.79 8.15
N ALA A 269 10.59 -7.75 7.36
CA ALA A 269 11.41 -8.80 6.76
C ALA A 269 12.44 -8.22 5.78
N HIS A 270 12.02 -7.27 4.94
CA HIS A 270 12.93 -6.56 4.05
C HIS A 270 14.02 -5.82 4.81
N ALA A 271 13.65 -5.09 5.88
CA ALA A 271 14.61 -4.38 6.71
C ALA A 271 15.61 -5.33 7.40
N LYS A 272 15.13 -6.43 8.01
CA LYS A 272 15.98 -7.45 8.66
C LYS A 272 16.90 -8.17 7.69
N PHE A 273 16.43 -8.44 6.47
CA PHE A 273 17.25 -8.98 5.41
C PHE A 273 18.37 -8.01 5.02
N CYS A 274 18.04 -6.72 4.82
CA CYS A 274 19.03 -5.69 4.47
C CYS A 274 20.03 -5.39 5.60
N GLU A 275 19.62 -5.55 6.86
CA GLU A 275 20.49 -5.46 8.04
C GLU A 275 21.47 -6.65 8.15
N GLY A 276 21.25 -7.73 7.39
CA GLY A 276 22.05 -8.96 7.47
C GLY A 276 21.67 -9.88 8.64
N ARG A 277 20.48 -9.71 9.23
CA ARG A 277 19.97 -10.50 10.37
C ARG A 277 19.18 -11.72 9.88
N GLY A 278 19.85 -12.66 9.22
CA GLY A 278 19.22 -13.79 8.54
C GLY A 278 18.24 -14.62 9.40
N ALA A 279 18.59 -14.91 10.66
CA ALA A 279 17.73 -15.69 11.56
C ALA A 279 16.43 -14.95 11.95
N GLU A 280 16.51 -13.65 12.22
CA GLU A 280 15.33 -12.83 12.52
C GLU A 280 14.45 -12.67 11.26
N ALA A 281 15.09 -12.50 10.09
CA ALA A 281 14.39 -12.47 8.81
C ALA A 281 13.67 -13.80 8.50
N ALA A 282 14.28 -14.94 8.81
CA ALA A 282 13.68 -16.26 8.63
C ALA A 282 12.36 -16.43 9.38
N ALA A 283 12.31 -15.98 10.66
CA ALA A 283 11.08 -16.02 11.46
C ALA A 283 9.95 -15.19 10.81
N LEU A 284 10.29 -14.02 10.28
CA LEU A 284 9.34 -13.14 9.58
C LEU A 284 8.87 -13.77 8.26
N PHE A 285 9.76 -14.37 7.47
CA PHE A 285 9.38 -15.06 6.23
C PHE A 285 8.44 -16.25 6.46
N HIS A 286 8.63 -17.00 7.55
CA HIS A 286 7.68 -18.05 7.94
C HIS A 286 6.28 -17.49 8.19
N ARG A 287 6.18 -16.34 8.88
CA ARG A 287 4.89 -15.71 9.22
C ARG A 287 4.22 -15.01 8.03
N ILE A 288 5.00 -14.45 7.10
CA ILE A 288 4.49 -13.94 5.81
C ILE A 288 3.85 -15.09 5.02
N GLY A 289 4.48 -16.26 5.00
CA GLY A 289 3.95 -17.43 4.30
C GLY A 289 3.78 -17.16 2.79
N PRO A 290 2.56 -17.29 2.23
CA PRO A 290 2.28 -16.98 0.83
C PRO A 290 1.99 -15.49 0.55
N HIS A 291 1.84 -14.66 1.59
CA HIS A 291 1.33 -13.28 1.47
C HIS A 291 2.45 -12.26 1.22
N ALA A 292 3.30 -12.53 0.23
CA ALA A 292 4.27 -11.54 -0.24
C ALA A 292 3.54 -10.31 -0.81
N THR A 293 4.17 -9.15 -0.72
CA THR A 293 3.64 -7.89 -1.27
C THR A 293 4.60 -7.30 -2.30
N PRO A 294 4.14 -6.48 -3.27
CA PRO A 294 5.07 -5.83 -4.21
C PRO A 294 6.05 -4.91 -3.48
N VAL A 295 5.55 -4.11 -2.55
CA VAL A 295 6.33 -3.17 -1.73
C VAL A 295 6.61 -3.80 -0.37
N PRO A 296 7.85 -3.72 0.17
CA PRO A 296 9.01 -2.96 -0.35
C PRO A 296 9.91 -3.71 -1.34
N TRP A 297 9.59 -4.95 -1.71
CA TRP A 297 10.48 -5.79 -2.53
C TRP A 297 10.78 -5.24 -3.92
N SER A 298 9.94 -4.32 -4.41
CA SER A 298 10.18 -3.59 -5.66
C SER A 298 11.18 -2.45 -5.52
N TYR A 299 11.65 -2.09 -4.32
CA TYR A 299 12.50 -0.90 -4.15
C TYR A 299 13.94 -1.12 -4.66
N PRO A 300 14.56 -0.10 -5.28
CA PRO A 300 13.89 1.08 -5.84
C PRO A 300 13.08 0.72 -7.09
N ASP A 301 13.61 -0.14 -7.96
CA ASP A 301 12.97 -0.58 -9.21
C ASP A 301 13.29 -2.06 -9.53
N ARG A 302 13.20 -2.93 -8.53
CA ARG A 302 13.47 -4.37 -8.63
C ARG A 302 12.22 -5.14 -9.05
N ASP A 303 12.41 -6.33 -9.61
CA ASP A 303 11.31 -7.31 -9.71
C ASP A 303 10.98 -7.81 -8.29
N PRO A 304 9.79 -7.49 -7.75
CA PRO A 304 9.47 -7.77 -6.35
C PRO A 304 9.39 -9.26 -6.05
N TYR A 305 8.95 -10.08 -7.01
CA TYR A 305 8.81 -11.52 -6.79
C TYR A 305 10.18 -12.19 -6.69
N GLN A 306 11.08 -11.86 -7.62
CA GLN A 306 12.45 -12.36 -7.59
C GLN A 306 13.18 -11.87 -6.33
N ALA A 307 13.02 -10.60 -5.95
CA ALA A 307 13.64 -10.03 -4.75
C ALA A 307 13.15 -10.73 -3.47
N PHE A 308 11.83 -10.91 -3.30
CA PHE A 308 11.26 -11.62 -2.16
C PHE A 308 11.75 -13.07 -2.09
N ARG A 309 11.69 -13.80 -3.21
CA ARG A 309 12.11 -15.22 -3.26
C ARG A 309 13.60 -15.38 -2.93
N ALA A 310 14.47 -14.56 -3.54
CA ALA A 310 15.90 -14.60 -3.26
C ALA A 310 16.22 -14.30 -1.79
N ALA A 311 15.57 -13.29 -1.21
CA ALA A 311 15.76 -12.95 0.20
C ALA A 311 15.25 -14.06 1.13
N ARG A 312 14.07 -14.62 0.83
CA ARG A 312 13.48 -15.74 1.58
C ARG A 312 14.35 -16.99 1.51
N ASP A 313 14.78 -17.38 0.32
CA ASP A 313 15.56 -18.60 0.14
C ASP A 313 16.94 -18.47 0.83
N SER A 314 17.56 -17.28 0.77
CA SER A 314 18.80 -16.98 1.49
C SER A 314 18.62 -17.06 3.02
N ALA A 315 17.58 -16.42 3.56
CA ALA A 315 17.31 -16.42 5.00
C ALA A 315 16.95 -17.82 5.55
N LEU A 316 16.27 -18.64 4.74
CA LEU A 316 15.87 -20.01 5.11
C LEU A 316 16.97 -21.06 4.85
N GLY A 317 18.11 -20.67 4.29
CA GLY A 317 19.21 -21.59 3.98
C GLY A 317 18.87 -22.60 2.88
N THR A 318 18.02 -22.20 1.92
CA THR A 318 17.62 -23.05 0.78
C THR A 318 18.32 -22.68 -0.53
N VAL A 319 19.42 -21.93 -0.45
CA VAL A 319 20.29 -21.50 -1.58
C VAL A 319 21.62 -22.24 -1.49
#